data_AF-A0A3R7KJR6-F1
#
_entry.id   AF-A0A3R7KJR6-F1
#
_cell.length_a   1.000
_cell.length_b   1.000
_cell.length_c   1.000
_cell.angle_alpha   90.00
_cell.angle_beta   90.00
_cell.angle_gamma   90.00
#
_symmetry.space_group_name_H-M   'P 1'
#
loop_
_entity.id
_entity.type
_entity.pdbx_description
1 polymer ?
#
loop_
_entity_poly.entity_id
_entity_poly.type
_entity_poly.pdbx_seq_one_letter_code
_entity_poly.pdbx_strand_id
1 'polypeptide(L)'
;MMLSQTELQVEIEIRGDILNGGLHRSRVCILMQPAYIPPDVVLDNTGKDLDESCFDQSLNYTTFHVAGLVPGLSYSIIVGLENSGNMIALSTRTFSVGSILLPGVDGRMSIADALEAGAQLHNAEDRATASRIYRYVLDIFPDHAQAQHLLGLALYQDGEVRQAFPYLYRAMQANESDENFHNSLGICLKALGRADEGIQHYRRALELNPMQVEASINLGDAMQSQGKWEEAMEQYRKVATASLNTLEDRLEIGQAENLVKDATARMCELIRVTDGWFHADRCLNEALERWPDEPVFHNDRGNLLANAGQFETALDEYQRASDLGMLAGKLNVADTLEALGETQKSIDLYDQVIDSLEKSEVDPNRISFSTGITLTAHNRNNRELKSALGYLYWQLLHQRQIVREDYASSYGIVPLPYAQRRNPDSIPKIGPRRLRIGFVSRYIFNAAVGLYMSELIPQFDRNKYEIIIFAIGQSKSMKAAKQIEAVADTIVALPKDVRIAREEIRAWEMDVLIYPELGMDKTTYFVSLAHLAPIQAVWWGNADTSGVPAMDYYLASEHEHANFYSHYSEAIYQFKGMGIYHKLPALPKKTTGRDQVRRVIEERFDIPSDFRFYLTIEVRSAA
;
A
#
# COMPACT_ATOMS: atom_id res chain seq x y z
N MET A 1 14.81 -10.26 27.56
CA MET A 1 14.83 -11.71 27.82
C MET A 1 13.81 -12.02 28.91
N MET A 2 12.52 -12.04 28.55
CA MET A 2 11.58 -12.87 29.31
C MET A 2 11.70 -14.26 28.69
N LEU A 3 12.19 -15.24 29.45
CA LEU A 3 12.19 -16.62 29.01
C LEU A 3 10.73 -17.03 28.84
N SER A 4 10.27 -17.20 27.59
CA SER A 4 8.97 -17.83 27.34
C SER A 4 9.00 -19.22 27.98
N GLN A 5 8.16 -19.42 29.00
CA GLN A 5 8.11 -20.68 29.72
C GLN A 5 7.57 -21.72 28.76
N THR A 6 8.44 -22.58 28.24
CA THR A 6 8.00 -23.75 27.48
C THR A 6 7.32 -24.68 28.48
N GLU A 7 5.99 -24.62 28.54
CA GLU A 7 5.19 -25.45 29.42
C GLU A 7 4.84 -26.77 28.73
N LEU A 8 5.08 -27.89 29.41
CA LEU A 8 4.56 -29.18 28.99
C LEU A 8 3.41 -29.59 29.90
N GLN A 9 2.24 -29.86 29.30
CA GLN A 9 1.13 -30.52 29.95
C GLN A 9 1.23 -32.04 29.78
N VAL A 10 1.33 -32.77 30.89
CA VAL A 10 1.34 -34.24 30.88
C VAL A 10 0.04 -34.76 31.48
N GLU A 11 -0.72 -35.50 30.68
CA GLU A 11 -1.91 -36.21 31.14
C GLU A 11 -1.61 -37.69 31.38
N ILE A 12 -1.97 -38.18 32.56
CA ILE A 12 -1.74 -39.57 32.96
C ILE A 12 -3.08 -40.22 33.22
N GLU A 13 -3.39 -41.27 32.44
CA GLU A 13 -4.56 -42.12 32.64
C GLU A 13 -4.14 -43.50 33.16
N ILE A 14 -4.79 -43.96 34.24
CA ILE A 14 -4.59 -45.31 34.78
C ILE A 14 -5.77 -46.18 34.37
N ARG A 15 -5.49 -47.23 33.59
CA ARG A 15 -6.53 -48.15 33.11
C ARG A 15 -7.20 -48.91 34.25
N GLY A 16 -8.52 -49.04 34.18
CA GLY A 16 -9.37 -49.56 35.27
C GLY A 16 -9.21 -51.05 35.60
N ASP A 17 -8.62 -51.84 34.70
CA ASP A 17 -8.24 -53.24 34.93
C ASP A 17 -7.12 -53.38 35.97
N ILE A 18 -6.20 -52.41 36.05
CA ILE A 18 -5.15 -52.33 37.08
C ILE A 18 -5.75 -51.95 38.44
N LEU A 19 -6.79 -51.11 38.46
CA LEU A 19 -7.48 -50.65 39.67
C LEU A 19 -8.25 -51.77 40.39
N ASN A 20 -8.81 -52.73 39.65
CA ASN A 20 -9.60 -53.83 40.21
C ASN A 20 -8.75 -54.94 40.88
N GLY A 21 -7.41 -54.85 40.79
CA GLY A 21 -6.46 -55.83 41.34
C GLY A 21 -6.02 -55.61 42.80
N GLY A 22 -6.66 -54.70 43.55
CA GLY A 22 -6.33 -54.42 44.96
C GLY A 22 -5.23 -53.36 45.18
N LEU A 23 -4.95 -52.55 44.16
CA LEU A 23 -3.88 -51.54 44.15
C LEU A 23 -4.32 -50.14 44.63
N HIS A 24 -5.37 -50.04 45.43
CA HIS A 24 -5.99 -48.77 45.88
C HIS A 24 -5.11 -47.88 46.78
N ARG A 25 -3.88 -48.29 47.11
CA ARG A 25 -2.89 -47.50 47.89
C ARG A 25 -1.62 -47.21 47.10
N SER A 26 -1.68 -47.30 45.77
CA SER A 26 -0.53 -47.03 44.92
C SER A 26 -0.29 -45.52 44.81
N ARG A 27 0.96 -45.11 44.56
CA ARG A 27 1.36 -43.75 44.24
C ARG A 27 1.79 -43.65 42.80
N VAL A 28 1.51 -42.52 42.17
CA VAL A 28 2.05 -42.19 40.85
C VAL A 28 3.31 -41.37 41.07
N CYS A 29 4.45 -41.89 40.64
CA CYS A 29 5.74 -41.22 40.70
C CYS A 29 6.13 -40.77 39.29
N ILE A 30 6.49 -39.50 39.14
CA ILE A 30 6.98 -38.95 37.89
C ILE A 30 8.41 -38.51 38.09
N LEU A 31 9.28 -38.99 37.21
CA LEU A 31 10.65 -38.56 37.09
C LEU A 31 10.87 -38.02 35.68
N MET A 32 11.45 -36.83 35.59
CA MET A 32 11.83 -36.24 34.32
C MET A 32 13.32 -35.99 34.34
N GLN A 33 14.03 -36.41 33.29
CA GLN A 33 15.48 -36.25 33.23
C GLN A 33 15.96 -35.96 31.80
N PRO A 34 17.10 -35.27 31.62
CA PRO A 34 17.72 -35.14 30.32
C PRO A 34 18.01 -36.51 29.68
N ALA A 35 17.46 -36.75 28.50
CA ALA A 35 17.67 -37.96 27.70
C ALA A 35 18.81 -37.79 26.69
N TYR A 36 18.92 -36.59 26.11
CA TYR A 36 20.00 -36.23 25.20
C TYR A 36 20.31 -34.73 25.33
N ILE A 37 21.60 -34.44 25.51
CA ILE A 37 22.13 -33.08 25.59
C ILE A 37 22.99 -32.87 24.33
N PRO A 38 22.57 -31.99 23.41
CA PRO A 38 23.39 -31.63 22.27
C PRO A 38 24.75 -31.04 22.71
N PRO A 39 25.85 -31.25 21.97
CA PRO A 39 27.17 -30.74 22.34
C PRO A 39 27.24 -29.21 22.49
N ASP A 40 26.31 -28.51 21.83
CA ASP A 40 26.15 -27.06 21.79
C ASP A 40 25.22 -26.51 22.89
N VAL A 41 24.74 -27.36 23.81
CA VAL A 41 23.89 -26.95 24.95
C VAL A 41 24.67 -27.04 26.27
N VAL A 42 24.81 -25.90 26.95
CA VAL A 42 25.41 -25.82 28.29
C VAL A 42 24.31 -25.77 29.34
N LEU A 43 24.25 -26.77 30.23
CA LEU A 43 23.32 -26.79 31.35
C LEU A 43 23.96 -26.11 32.58
N ASP A 44 23.33 -25.04 33.08
CA ASP A 44 23.63 -24.54 34.42
C ASP A 44 23.18 -25.55 35.50
N ASN A 45 23.75 -25.48 36.70
CA ASN A 45 23.49 -26.42 37.80
C ASN A 45 22.00 -26.50 38.24
N THR A 46 21.12 -25.64 37.73
CA THR A 46 19.66 -25.69 37.91
C THR A 46 18.95 -26.74 37.05
N GLY A 47 19.59 -27.26 36.00
CA GLY A 47 18.99 -28.25 35.08
C GLY A 47 19.34 -29.72 35.38
N LYS A 48 20.05 -29.99 36.48
CA LYS A 48 20.51 -31.35 36.84
C LYS A 48 19.59 -32.11 37.79
N ASP A 49 18.82 -31.41 38.61
CA ASP A 49 17.93 -32.02 39.59
C ASP A 49 16.48 -31.66 39.25
N LEU A 50 15.80 -32.58 38.56
CA LEU A 50 14.35 -32.53 38.40
C LEU A 50 13.76 -33.52 39.41
N ASP A 51 13.06 -32.96 40.41
CA ASP A 51 12.54 -33.66 41.57
C ASP A 51 11.61 -34.83 41.19
N GLU A 52 11.94 -36.03 41.68
CA GLU A 52 11.01 -37.16 41.71
C GLU A 52 9.79 -36.75 42.56
N SER A 53 8.64 -36.65 41.91
CA SER A 53 7.41 -36.25 42.58
C SER A 53 6.44 -37.44 42.60
N CYS A 54 6.18 -37.96 43.80
CA CYS A 54 5.25 -39.06 44.04
C CYS A 54 3.96 -38.54 44.70
N PHE A 55 2.81 -38.95 44.16
CA PHE A 55 1.50 -38.48 44.61
C PHE A 55 0.59 -39.67 44.94
N ASP A 56 -0.22 -39.52 45.99
CA ASP A 56 -1.24 -40.51 46.35
C ASP A 56 -2.32 -40.56 45.26
N GLN A 57 -2.61 -41.77 44.78
CA GLN A 57 -3.56 -42.00 43.69
C GLN A 57 -4.99 -41.70 44.16
N SER A 58 -5.50 -40.51 43.83
CA SER A 58 -6.85 -40.05 44.21
C SER A 58 -7.82 -39.87 43.02
N LEU A 59 -7.34 -39.90 41.77
CA LEU A 59 -8.12 -39.67 40.55
C LEU A 59 -7.65 -40.58 39.39
N ASN A 60 -8.54 -40.83 38.42
CA ASN A 60 -8.23 -41.58 37.19
C ASN A 60 -7.38 -40.78 36.19
N TYR A 61 -7.32 -39.45 36.35
CA TYR A 61 -6.60 -38.51 35.51
C TYR A 61 -5.85 -37.50 36.37
N THR A 62 -4.64 -37.10 35.97
CA THR A 62 -3.88 -36.02 36.62
C THR A 62 -3.06 -35.28 35.57
N THR A 63 -3.03 -33.95 35.70
CA THR A 63 -2.35 -33.03 34.78
C THR A 63 -1.16 -32.40 35.49
N PHE A 64 0.00 -32.37 34.82
CA PHE A 64 1.23 -31.79 35.34
C PHE A 64 1.75 -30.67 34.43
N HIS A 65 2.20 -29.58 35.05
CA HIS A 65 2.84 -28.46 34.36
C HIS A 65 4.34 -28.48 34.65
N VAL A 66 5.15 -28.56 33.60
CA VAL A 66 6.60 -28.47 33.70
C VAL A 66 7.06 -27.20 33.01
N ALA A 67 7.74 -26.31 33.74
CA ALA A 67 8.32 -25.07 33.23
C ALA A 67 9.86 -25.15 33.20
N GLY A 68 10.49 -24.26 32.44
CA GLY A 68 11.96 -24.14 32.40
C GLY A 68 12.67 -25.17 31.51
N LEU A 69 11.98 -25.72 30.51
CA LEU A 69 12.59 -26.66 29.56
C LEU A 69 13.64 -25.96 28.69
N VAL A 70 14.80 -26.60 28.52
CA VAL A 70 15.93 -26.03 27.77
C VAL A 70 15.78 -26.31 26.26
N PRO A 71 15.77 -25.28 25.40
CA PRO A 71 15.68 -25.47 23.94
C PRO A 71 16.76 -26.40 23.39
N GLY A 72 16.35 -27.40 22.62
CA GLY A 72 17.25 -28.38 22.00
C GLY A 72 17.59 -29.59 22.88
N LEU A 73 17.27 -29.54 24.17
CA LEU A 73 17.38 -30.69 25.04
C LEU A 73 16.27 -31.70 24.73
N SER A 74 16.59 -32.99 24.81
CA SER A 74 15.56 -34.03 24.88
C SER A 74 15.41 -34.49 26.32
N TYR A 75 14.17 -34.68 26.74
CA TYR A 75 13.84 -35.16 28.07
C TYR A 75 13.12 -36.51 27.97
N SER A 76 13.43 -37.40 28.91
CA SER A 76 12.64 -38.61 29.16
C SER A 76 11.77 -38.37 30.38
N ILE A 77 10.46 -38.57 30.21
CA ILE A 77 9.48 -38.62 31.30
C ILE A 77 9.24 -40.09 31.60
N ILE A 78 9.49 -40.45 32.84
CA ILE A 78 9.27 -41.76 33.40
C ILE A 78 8.11 -41.63 34.38
N VAL A 79 6.99 -42.27 34.05
CA VAL A 79 5.83 -42.39 34.92
C VAL A 79 5.81 -43.79 35.49
N GLY A 80 5.85 -43.89 36.82
CA GLY A 80 5.83 -45.14 37.54
C GLY A 80 4.62 -45.26 38.46
N LEU A 81 4.06 -46.46 38.57
CA LEU A 81 3.08 -46.80 39.60
C LEU A 81 3.78 -47.57 40.72
N GLU A 82 3.84 -46.98 41.90
CA GLU A 82 4.49 -47.51 43.09
C GLU A 82 3.44 -48.03 44.08
N ASN A 83 3.70 -49.12 44.78
CA ASN A 83 2.87 -49.54 45.92
C ASN A 83 3.76 -50.15 47.00
N SER A 84 3.66 -49.60 48.21
CA SER A 84 4.34 -50.12 49.40
C SER A 84 5.86 -50.29 49.21
N GLY A 85 6.50 -49.34 48.51
CA GLY A 85 7.92 -49.31 48.21
C GLY A 85 8.35 -50.01 46.93
N ASN A 86 7.44 -50.67 46.20
CA ASN A 86 7.77 -51.42 44.98
C ASN A 86 7.13 -50.80 43.73
N MET A 87 7.93 -50.61 42.68
CA MET A 87 7.44 -50.21 41.36
C MET A 87 6.73 -51.38 40.68
N ILE A 88 5.44 -51.22 40.37
CA ILE A 88 4.60 -52.25 39.76
C ILE A 88 4.47 -52.05 38.24
N ALA A 89 4.47 -50.80 37.79
CA ALA A 89 4.40 -50.47 36.37
C ALA A 89 5.23 -49.23 36.07
N LEU A 90 5.77 -49.15 34.85
CA LEU A 90 6.59 -48.02 34.39
C LEU A 90 6.31 -47.75 32.91
N SER A 91 6.16 -46.47 32.58
CA SER A 91 6.00 -45.98 31.21
C SER A 91 7.01 -44.87 30.98
N THR A 92 7.78 -44.97 29.91
CA THR A 92 8.73 -43.92 29.51
C THR A 92 8.29 -43.31 28.19
N ARG A 93 8.35 -41.99 28.12
CA ARG A 93 8.19 -41.21 26.88
C ARG A 93 9.36 -40.26 26.77
N THR A 94 9.85 -40.06 25.56
CA THR A 94 10.91 -39.10 25.29
C THR A 94 10.38 -38.06 24.32
N PHE A 95 10.70 -36.80 24.56
CA PHE A 95 10.35 -35.70 23.68
C PHE A 95 11.52 -34.72 23.62
N SER A 96 11.57 -33.93 22.56
CA SER A 96 12.60 -32.93 22.33
C SER A 96 11.99 -31.54 22.37
N VAL A 97 12.66 -30.60 23.04
CA VAL A 97 12.26 -29.20 23.03
C VAL A 97 12.69 -28.60 21.70
N GLY A 98 11.71 -28.13 20.92
CA GLY A 98 11.95 -27.47 19.64
C GLY A 98 12.93 -26.31 19.80
N SER A 99 13.97 -26.28 18.98
CA SER A 99 14.97 -25.21 18.99
C SER A 99 15.52 -24.96 17.61
N ILE A 100 16.07 -23.77 17.44
CA ILE A 100 16.78 -23.38 16.23
C ILE A 100 18.13 -22.77 16.59
N LEU A 101 19.07 -22.88 15.66
CA LEU A 101 20.35 -22.21 15.72
C LEU A 101 20.39 -21.14 14.62
N LEU A 102 20.07 -19.90 14.98
CA LEU A 102 20.09 -18.82 13.99
C LEU A 102 21.53 -18.51 13.56
N PRO A 103 21.80 -18.34 12.24
CA PRO A 103 23.13 -17.97 11.78
C PRO A 103 23.63 -16.67 12.43
N GLY A 104 24.78 -16.74 13.11
CA GLY A 104 25.40 -15.58 13.76
C GLY A 104 24.90 -15.28 15.18
N VAL A 105 24.03 -16.13 15.75
CA VAL A 105 23.64 -16.06 17.16
C VAL A 105 24.29 -17.19 17.94
N ASP A 106 24.90 -16.87 19.08
CA ASP A 106 25.50 -17.86 19.95
C ASP A 106 24.41 -18.61 20.74
N GLY A 107 24.39 -19.94 20.57
CA GLY A 107 23.51 -20.84 21.30
C GLY A 107 22.16 -21.11 20.63
N ARG A 108 21.51 -22.18 21.08
CA ARG A 108 20.16 -22.54 20.64
C ARG A 108 19.14 -21.66 21.34
N MET A 109 18.10 -21.28 20.60
CA MET A 109 16.93 -20.58 21.15
C MET A 109 15.65 -21.36 20.86
N SER A 110 14.59 -21.04 21.61
CA SER A 110 13.27 -21.59 21.31
C SER A 110 12.73 -21.00 20.01
N ILE A 111 11.75 -21.68 19.41
CA ILE A 111 11.07 -21.15 18.21
C ILE A 111 10.33 -19.84 18.57
N ALA A 112 9.74 -19.77 19.76
CA ALA A 112 9.04 -18.57 20.24
C ALA A 112 9.97 -17.35 20.31
N ASP A 113 11.15 -17.49 20.92
CA ASP A 113 12.10 -16.39 21.05
C ASP A 113 12.63 -15.95 19.67
N ALA A 114 12.81 -16.89 18.75
CA ALA A 114 13.20 -16.59 17.37
C ALA A 114 12.11 -15.80 16.63
N LEU A 115 10.85 -16.20 16.76
CA LEU A 115 9.73 -15.48 16.15
C LEU A 115 9.53 -14.11 16.78
N GLU A 116 9.73 -13.97 18.10
CA GLU A 116 9.70 -12.68 18.78
C GLU A 116 10.81 -11.75 18.28
N ALA A 117 12.05 -12.26 18.17
CA ALA A 117 13.16 -11.49 17.59
C ALA A 117 12.87 -11.09 16.13
N GLY A 118 12.28 -12.00 15.35
CA GLY A 118 11.80 -11.71 13.99
C GLY A 118 10.73 -10.62 13.98
N ALA A 119 9.75 -10.67 14.88
CA ALA A 119 8.66 -9.70 14.97
C ALA A 119 9.18 -8.32 15.39
N GLN A 120 10.15 -8.25 16.30
CA GLN A 120 10.80 -6.99 16.69
C GLN A 120 11.52 -6.34 15.49
N LEU A 121 12.26 -7.12 14.71
CA LEU A 121 12.91 -6.64 13.49
C LEU A 121 11.89 -6.23 12.42
N HIS A 122 10.80 -6.98 12.29
CA HIS A 122 9.70 -6.67 11.39
C HIS A 122 9.05 -5.33 11.75
N ASN A 123 8.78 -5.10 13.03
CA ASN A 123 8.24 -3.83 13.55
C ASN A 123 9.23 -2.66 13.38
N ALA A 124 10.54 -2.94 13.43
CA ALA A 124 11.60 -1.97 13.13
C ALA A 124 11.85 -1.77 11.62
N GLU A 125 10.96 -2.27 10.76
CA GLU A 125 11.03 -2.21 9.29
C GLU A 125 12.20 -2.96 8.63
N ASP A 126 13.00 -3.72 9.38
CA ASP A 126 13.97 -4.69 8.83
C ASP A 126 13.26 -6.01 8.44
N ARG A 127 12.32 -5.87 7.49
CA ARG A 127 11.49 -6.98 6.99
C ARG A 127 12.33 -8.05 6.29
N ALA A 128 13.47 -7.68 5.72
CA ALA A 128 14.38 -8.61 5.06
C ALA A 128 15.01 -9.58 6.06
N THR A 129 15.54 -9.08 7.18
CA THR A 129 16.11 -9.93 8.23
C THR A 129 15.01 -10.75 8.92
N ALA A 130 13.87 -10.13 9.24
CA ALA A 130 12.71 -10.83 9.82
C ALA A 130 12.24 -12.01 8.95
N SER A 131 12.05 -11.78 7.64
CA SER A 131 11.66 -12.83 6.70
C SER A 131 12.66 -13.98 6.64
N ARG A 132 13.96 -13.70 6.78
CA ARG A 132 14.99 -14.74 6.82
C ARG A 132 14.86 -15.61 8.07
N ILE A 133 14.57 -15.01 9.23
CA ILE A 133 14.32 -15.75 10.47
C ILE A 133 13.09 -16.65 10.32
N TYR A 134 11.98 -16.12 9.81
CA TYR A 134 10.75 -16.90 9.62
C TYR A 134 10.95 -18.05 8.63
N ARG A 135 11.65 -17.81 7.51
CA ARG A 135 12.02 -18.90 6.57
C ARG A 135 12.88 -19.96 7.23
N TYR A 136 13.87 -19.56 8.04
CA TYR A 136 14.71 -20.51 8.75
C TYR A 136 13.91 -21.39 9.72
N VAL A 137 12.94 -20.81 10.43
CA VAL A 137 12.00 -21.59 11.26
C VAL A 137 11.21 -22.58 10.40
N LEU A 138 10.70 -22.14 9.24
CA LEU A 138 9.91 -22.98 8.33
C LEU A 138 10.73 -24.06 7.60
N ASP A 139 12.03 -23.85 7.39
CA ASP A 139 12.91 -24.88 6.81
C ASP A 139 13.05 -26.09 7.76
N ILE A 140 12.96 -25.84 9.07
CA ILE A 140 13.04 -26.88 10.12
C ILE A 140 11.65 -27.38 10.50
N PHE A 141 10.67 -26.48 10.58
CA PHE A 141 9.28 -26.73 10.98
C PHE A 141 8.30 -26.21 9.92
N PRO A 142 8.10 -26.94 8.80
CA PRO A 142 7.35 -26.44 7.65
C PRO A 142 5.88 -26.04 7.94
N ASP A 143 5.27 -26.68 8.94
CA ASP A 143 3.87 -26.50 9.31
C ASP A 143 3.67 -25.57 10.53
N HIS A 144 4.70 -24.81 10.92
CA HIS A 144 4.60 -23.90 12.06
C HIS A 144 3.70 -22.68 11.75
N ALA A 145 2.44 -22.74 12.19
CA ALA A 145 1.39 -21.78 11.85
C ALA A 145 1.79 -20.30 12.02
N GLN A 146 2.34 -19.94 13.18
CA GLN A 146 2.74 -18.56 13.45
C GLN A 146 3.88 -18.07 12.53
N ALA A 147 4.80 -18.95 12.16
CA ALA A 147 5.92 -18.59 11.29
C ALA A 147 5.44 -18.40 9.84
N GLN A 148 4.49 -19.22 9.41
CA GLN A 148 3.79 -19.04 8.13
C GLN A 148 3.02 -17.72 8.12
N HIS A 149 2.29 -17.40 9.19
CA HIS A 149 1.55 -16.14 9.33
C HIS A 149 2.47 -14.92 9.22
N LEU A 150 3.53 -14.88 10.04
CA LEU A 150 4.48 -13.76 10.08
C LEU A 150 5.24 -13.58 8.75
N LEU A 151 5.68 -14.66 8.12
CA LEU A 151 6.30 -14.59 6.78
C LEU A 151 5.30 -14.10 5.72
N GLY A 152 4.07 -14.59 5.77
CA GLY A 152 3.00 -14.15 4.88
C GLY A 152 2.71 -12.66 5.02
N LEU A 153 2.68 -12.14 6.25
CA LEU A 153 2.48 -10.72 6.53
C LEU A 153 3.66 -9.86 6.04
N ALA A 154 4.90 -10.32 6.25
CA ALA A 154 6.09 -9.62 5.76
C ALA A 154 6.09 -9.51 4.22
N LEU A 155 5.81 -10.62 3.52
CA LEU A 155 5.69 -10.63 2.06
C LEU A 155 4.56 -9.73 1.55
N TYR A 156 3.42 -9.71 2.25
CA TYR A 156 2.32 -8.81 1.91
C TYR A 156 2.74 -7.34 1.99
N GLN A 157 3.44 -6.95 3.06
CA GLN A 157 3.93 -5.58 3.26
C GLN A 157 5.00 -5.18 2.24
N ASP A 158 5.80 -6.12 1.76
CA ASP A 158 6.75 -5.90 0.65
C ASP A 158 6.07 -5.82 -0.73
N GLY A 159 4.75 -5.97 -0.80
CA GLY A 159 3.98 -5.92 -2.05
C GLY A 159 3.96 -7.25 -2.82
N GLU A 160 4.58 -8.30 -2.29
CA GLU A 160 4.64 -9.65 -2.87
C GLU A 160 3.36 -10.45 -2.58
N VAL A 161 2.20 -9.85 -2.84
CA VAL A 161 0.87 -10.34 -2.43
C VAL A 161 0.59 -11.78 -2.91
N ARG A 162 1.02 -12.13 -4.13
CA ARG A 162 0.84 -13.49 -4.66
C ARG A 162 1.66 -14.54 -3.91
N GLN A 163 2.83 -14.18 -3.41
CA GLN A 163 3.69 -15.07 -2.62
C GLN A 163 3.21 -15.16 -1.17
N ALA A 164 2.64 -14.08 -0.63
CA ALA A 164 2.07 -14.05 0.72
C ALA A 164 0.90 -15.02 0.91
N PHE A 165 -0.01 -15.08 -0.08
CA PHE A 165 -1.25 -15.87 -0.01
C PHE A 165 -1.08 -17.32 0.46
N PRO A 166 -0.21 -18.17 -0.13
CA PRO A 166 -0.08 -19.56 0.30
C PRO A 166 0.38 -19.71 1.76
N TYR A 167 1.19 -18.79 2.29
CA TYR A 167 1.62 -18.83 3.69
C TYR A 167 0.48 -18.46 4.64
N LEU A 168 -0.23 -17.36 4.36
CA LEU A 168 -1.38 -16.93 5.18
C LEU A 168 -2.52 -17.95 5.15
N TYR A 169 -2.75 -18.59 4.00
CA TYR A 169 -3.76 -19.64 3.88
C TYR A 169 -3.41 -20.88 4.70
N ARG A 170 -2.15 -21.33 4.69
CA ARG A 170 -1.70 -22.47 5.51
C ARG A 170 -1.73 -22.17 7.00
N ALA A 171 -1.35 -20.95 7.40
CA ALA A 171 -1.45 -20.53 8.80
C ALA A 171 -2.88 -20.64 9.32
N MET A 172 -3.84 -20.11 8.54
CA MET A 172 -5.27 -20.22 8.84
C MET A 172 -5.75 -21.67 8.88
N GLN A 173 -5.33 -22.54 7.95
CA GLN A 173 -5.67 -23.97 8.00
C GLN A 173 -5.12 -24.70 9.22
N ALA A 174 -3.93 -24.31 9.69
CA ALA A 174 -3.31 -24.90 10.86
C ALA A 174 -4.03 -24.51 12.16
N ASN A 175 -4.64 -23.32 12.22
CA ASN A 175 -5.47 -22.88 13.33
C ASN A 175 -6.64 -21.98 12.86
N GLU A 176 -7.79 -22.59 12.59
CA GLU A 176 -9.00 -21.89 12.13
C GLU A 176 -9.70 -21.08 13.25
N SER A 177 -9.20 -21.15 14.48
CA SER A 177 -9.77 -20.43 15.63
C SER A 177 -8.98 -19.17 15.99
N ASP A 178 -7.87 -18.89 15.29
CA ASP A 178 -7.10 -17.67 15.45
C ASP A 178 -7.68 -16.54 14.58
N GLU A 179 -8.20 -15.50 15.23
CA GLU A 179 -8.80 -14.37 14.53
C GLU A 179 -7.78 -13.58 13.68
N ASN A 180 -6.50 -13.55 14.07
CA ASN A 180 -5.49 -12.77 13.38
C ASN A 180 -5.12 -13.40 12.03
N PHE A 181 -5.20 -14.73 11.96
CA PHE A 181 -5.01 -15.47 10.71
C PHE A 181 -6.13 -15.17 9.71
N HIS A 182 -7.37 -15.12 10.19
CA HIS A 182 -8.51 -14.70 9.38
C HIS A 182 -8.38 -13.25 8.90
N ASN A 183 -8.05 -12.30 9.79
CA ASN A 183 -7.83 -10.91 9.42
C ASN A 183 -6.73 -10.77 8.34
N SER A 184 -5.60 -11.45 8.54
CA SER A 184 -4.44 -11.38 7.63
C SER A 184 -4.69 -12.03 6.27
N LEU A 185 -5.44 -13.13 6.23
CA LEU A 185 -5.87 -13.73 4.97
C LEU A 185 -6.87 -12.81 4.24
N GLY A 186 -7.74 -12.13 4.99
CA GLY A 186 -8.68 -11.15 4.46
C GLY A 186 -8.01 -9.99 3.72
N ILE A 187 -6.97 -9.38 4.31
CA ILE A 187 -6.21 -8.28 3.68
C ILE A 187 -5.50 -8.75 2.41
N CYS A 188 -4.94 -9.96 2.42
CA CYS A 188 -4.27 -10.53 1.26
C CYS A 188 -5.26 -10.80 0.10
N LEU A 189 -6.43 -11.38 0.41
CA LEU A 189 -7.49 -11.64 -0.58
C LEU A 189 -8.02 -10.35 -1.22
N LYS A 190 -8.24 -9.30 -0.42
CA LYS A 190 -8.64 -7.97 -0.91
C LYS A 190 -7.61 -7.43 -1.91
N ALA A 191 -6.32 -7.51 -1.58
CA ALA A 191 -5.24 -7.04 -2.47
C ALA A 191 -5.10 -7.88 -3.77
N LEU A 192 -5.51 -9.15 -3.75
CA LEU A 192 -5.62 -10.00 -4.95
C LEU A 192 -6.87 -9.71 -5.80
N GLY A 193 -7.72 -8.76 -5.41
CA GLY A 193 -8.99 -8.45 -6.07
C GLY A 193 -10.13 -9.41 -5.71
N ARG A 194 -9.95 -10.27 -4.70
CA ARG A 194 -10.94 -11.24 -4.20
C ARG A 194 -11.64 -10.68 -2.96
N ALA A 195 -12.21 -9.47 -3.09
CA ALA A 195 -12.73 -8.70 -1.96
C ALA A 195 -13.88 -9.41 -1.21
N ASP A 196 -14.78 -10.10 -1.93
CA ASP A 196 -15.90 -10.82 -1.30
C ASP A 196 -15.44 -11.95 -0.38
N GLU A 197 -14.38 -12.67 -0.76
CA GLU A 197 -13.79 -13.71 0.09
C GLU A 197 -13.10 -13.07 1.30
N GLY A 198 -12.39 -11.95 1.10
CA GLY A 198 -11.78 -11.20 2.19
C GLY A 198 -12.81 -10.75 3.24
N ILE A 199 -13.98 -10.28 2.82
CA ILE A 199 -15.11 -9.91 3.70
C ILE A 199 -15.56 -11.09 4.57
N GLN A 200 -15.64 -12.30 4.00
CA GLN A 200 -16.00 -13.49 4.79
C GLN A 200 -14.98 -13.78 5.89
N HIS A 201 -13.69 -13.63 5.58
CA HIS A 201 -12.64 -13.82 6.58
C HIS A 201 -12.66 -12.73 7.66
N TYR A 202 -12.89 -11.46 7.34
CA TYR A 202 -13.04 -10.42 8.37
C TYR A 202 -14.25 -10.68 9.28
N ARG A 203 -15.39 -11.10 8.72
CA ARG A 203 -16.56 -11.48 9.51
C ARG A 203 -16.25 -12.65 10.43
N ARG A 204 -15.55 -13.67 9.92
CA ARG A 204 -15.14 -14.81 10.74
C ARG A 204 -14.21 -14.41 11.88
N ALA A 205 -13.28 -13.50 11.62
CA ALA A 205 -12.39 -12.95 12.63
C ALA A 205 -13.18 -12.23 13.76
N LEU A 206 -14.20 -11.44 13.38
CA LEU A 206 -15.11 -10.77 14.31
C LEU A 206 -16.09 -11.72 15.03
N GLU A 207 -16.42 -12.88 14.45
CA GLU A 207 -17.17 -13.94 15.15
C GLU A 207 -16.34 -14.60 16.24
N LEU A 208 -15.05 -14.85 15.97
CA LEU A 208 -14.10 -15.42 16.93
C LEU A 208 -13.78 -14.42 18.04
N ASN A 209 -13.55 -13.16 17.67
CA ASN A 209 -13.27 -12.08 18.61
C ASN A 209 -14.02 -10.80 18.19
N PRO A 210 -15.20 -10.52 18.79
CA PRO A 210 -16.00 -9.33 18.46
C PRO A 210 -15.29 -7.99 18.70
N MET A 211 -14.19 -7.97 19.45
CA MET A 211 -13.39 -6.79 19.76
C MET A 211 -12.06 -6.76 19.00
N GLN A 212 -11.93 -7.53 17.92
CA GLN A 212 -10.78 -7.44 17.01
C GLN A 212 -10.89 -6.18 16.14
N VAL A 213 -10.24 -5.11 16.60
CA VAL A 213 -10.37 -3.76 16.04
C VAL A 213 -9.93 -3.67 14.58
N GLU A 214 -8.79 -4.27 14.22
CA GLU A 214 -8.27 -4.26 12.85
C GLU A 214 -9.24 -4.90 11.85
N ALA A 215 -9.87 -6.02 12.21
CA ALA A 215 -10.84 -6.67 11.33
C ALA A 215 -12.11 -5.82 11.16
N SER A 216 -12.52 -5.05 12.17
CA SER A 216 -13.62 -4.09 12.07
C SER A 216 -13.29 -2.99 11.05
N ILE A 217 -12.11 -2.38 11.17
CA ILE A 217 -11.65 -1.34 10.22
C ILE A 217 -11.54 -1.92 8.80
N ASN A 218 -10.90 -3.08 8.64
CA ASN A 218 -10.71 -3.72 7.34
C ASN A 218 -12.03 -4.15 6.68
N LEU A 219 -13.00 -4.60 7.48
CA LEU A 219 -14.36 -4.88 7.01
C LEU A 219 -15.06 -3.59 6.57
N GLY A 220 -14.92 -2.50 7.35
CA GLY A 220 -15.44 -1.18 6.99
C GLY A 220 -14.91 -0.71 5.63
N ASP A 221 -13.60 -0.77 5.43
CA ASP A 221 -12.96 -0.41 4.16
C ASP A 221 -13.48 -1.24 2.98
N ALA A 222 -13.64 -2.54 3.19
CA ALA A 222 -14.14 -3.44 2.18
C ALA A 222 -15.60 -3.11 1.82
N MET A 223 -16.45 -2.86 2.80
CA MET A 223 -17.86 -2.47 2.60
C MET A 223 -17.98 -1.12 1.91
N GLN A 224 -17.18 -0.14 2.30
CA GLN A 224 -17.13 1.17 1.66
C GLN A 224 -16.76 1.05 0.18
N SER A 225 -15.75 0.24 -0.16
CA SER A 225 -15.35 0.00 -1.56
C SER A 225 -16.44 -0.66 -2.41
N GLN A 226 -17.39 -1.37 -1.78
CA GLN A 226 -18.55 -1.98 -2.43
C GLN A 226 -19.79 -1.08 -2.47
N GLY A 227 -19.70 0.15 -1.94
CA GLY A 227 -20.85 1.05 -1.86
C GLY A 227 -21.82 0.77 -0.71
N LYS A 228 -21.46 -0.09 0.25
CA LYS A 228 -22.28 -0.44 1.42
C LYS A 228 -21.95 0.48 2.59
N TRP A 229 -22.39 1.72 2.48
CA TRP A 229 -21.92 2.82 3.35
C TRP A 229 -22.40 2.66 4.79
N GLU A 230 -23.63 2.21 5.01
CA GLU A 230 -24.19 2.02 6.35
C GLU A 230 -23.46 0.90 7.11
N GLU A 231 -23.16 -0.21 6.44
CA GLU A 231 -22.38 -1.31 7.04
C GLU A 231 -20.97 -0.86 7.40
N ALA A 232 -20.32 -0.07 6.53
CA ALA A 232 -18.99 0.49 6.79
C ALA A 232 -19.00 1.45 7.99
N MET A 233 -19.98 2.36 8.02
CA MET A 233 -20.17 3.35 9.09
C MET A 233 -20.32 2.66 10.44
N GLU A 234 -21.06 1.56 10.50
CA GLU A 234 -21.23 0.80 11.75
C GLU A 234 -19.91 0.21 12.25
N GLN A 235 -19.08 -0.34 11.35
CA GLN A 235 -17.79 -0.91 11.75
C GLN A 235 -16.80 0.16 12.22
N TYR A 236 -16.75 1.32 11.57
CA TYR A 236 -15.89 2.43 12.01
C TYR A 236 -16.36 3.01 13.34
N ARG A 237 -17.67 3.24 13.49
CA ARG A 237 -18.27 3.79 14.73
C ARG A 237 -18.02 2.89 15.94
N LYS A 238 -18.09 1.57 15.74
CA LYS A 238 -17.81 0.58 16.78
C LYS A 238 -16.42 0.76 17.39
N VAL A 239 -15.43 1.08 16.56
CA VAL A 239 -14.04 1.33 17.01
C VAL A 239 -13.88 2.74 17.55
N ALA A 240 -14.38 3.76 16.83
CA ALA A 240 -14.23 5.17 17.20
C ALA A 240 -14.82 5.51 18.59
N THR A 241 -15.87 4.79 18.99
CA THR A 241 -16.56 4.98 20.29
C THR A 241 -16.14 3.97 21.36
N ALA A 242 -15.22 3.05 21.05
CA ALA A 242 -14.71 2.09 22.03
C ALA A 242 -13.98 2.81 23.18
N SER A 243 -14.18 2.33 24.41
CA SER A 243 -13.44 2.81 25.57
C SER A 243 -11.98 2.40 25.44
N LEU A 244 -11.05 3.36 25.58
CA LEU A 244 -9.61 3.10 25.53
C LEU A 244 -9.21 2.02 26.54
N ASN A 245 -9.72 2.08 27.78
CA ASN A 245 -9.47 1.07 28.81
C ASN A 245 -9.82 -0.36 28.35
N THR A 246 -10.88 -0.53 27.55
CA THR A 246 -11.27 -1.86 27.03
C THR A 246 -10.31 -2.38 25.97
N LEU A 247 -9.60 -1.48 25.28
CA LEU A 247 -8.60 -1.80 24.27
C LEU A 247 -7.19 -1.95 24.89
N GLU A 248 -6.88 -1.19 25.94
CA GLU A 248 -5.61 -1.23 26.68
C GLU A 248 -5.32 -2.59 27.33
N ASP A 249 -6.36 -3.34 27.74
CA ASP A 249 -6.20 -4.71 28.24
C ASP A 249 -5.64 -5.67 27.17
N ARG A 250 -5.62 -5.26 25.90
CA ARG A 250 -5.27 -6.10 24.74
C ARG A 250 -4.15 -5.51 23.87
N LEU A 251 -3.93 -4.20 23.97
CA LEU A 251 -3.01 -3.44 23.13
C LEU A 251 -2.23 -2.45 24.00
N GLU A 252 -1.03 -2.08 23.56
CA GLU A 252 -0.33 -0.97 24.19
C GLU A 252 -1.15 0.33 24.03
N ILE A 253 -1.12 1.21 25.05
CA ILE A 253 -1.95 2.43 25.12
C ILE A 253 -1.87 3.25 23.82
N GLY A 254 -0.66 3.47 23.30
CA GLY A 254 -0.47 4.23 22.06
C GLY A 254 -1.05 3.54 20.82
N GLN A 255 -1.01 2.21 20.77
CA GLN A 255 -1.59 1.44 19.66
C GLN A 255 -3.13 1.51 19.68
N ALA A 256 -3.72 1.40 20.87
CA ALA A 256 -5.16 1.52 21.05
C ALA A 256 -5.67 2.91 20.61
N GLU A 257 -5.00 3.98 21.04
CA GLU A 257 -5.38 5.34 20.67
C GLU A 257 -5.28 5.57 19.15
N ASN A 258 -4.20 5.11 18.52
CA ASN A 258 -4.00 5.24 17.07
C ASN A 258 -5.11 4.55 16.26
N LEU A 259 -5.57 3.37 16.69
CA LEU A 259 -6.66 2.67 16.00
C LEU A 259 -8.00 3.39 16.15
N VAL A 260 -8.28 3.95 17.33
CA VAL A 260 -9.50 4.75 17.54
C VAL A 260 -9.44 6.03 16.68
N LYS A 261 -8.28 6.67 16.57
CA LYS A 261 -8.07 7.83 15.69
C LYS A 261 -8.28 7.47 14.22
N ASP A 262 -7.67 6.39 13.73
CA ASP A 262 -7.83 5.91 12.34
C ASP A 262 -9.30 5.60 12.00
N ALA A 263 -10.01 4.89 12.89
CA ALA A 263 -11.43 4.64 12.70
C ALA A 263 -12.27 5.93 12.71
N THR A 264 -11.91 6.91 13.55
CA THR A 264 -12.57 8.22 13.59
C THR A 264 -12.35 8.99 12.29
N ALA A 265 -11.12 9.00 11.75
CA ALA A 265 -10.80 9.62 10.46
C ALA A 265 -11.64 9.02 9.32
N ARG A 266 -11.68 7.68 9.22
CA ARG A 266 -12.48 6.96 8.21
C ARG A 266 -13.97 7.24 8.34
N MET A 267 -14.47 7.34 9.57
CA MET A 267 -15.85 7.70 9.85
C MET A 267 -16.16 9.12 9.34
N CYS A 268 -15.34 10.12 9.66
CA CYS A 268 -15.55 11.49 9.20
C CYS A 268 -15.43 11.62 7.67
N GLU A 269 -14.50 10.90 7.05
CA GLU A 269 -14.38 10.85 5.58
C GLU A 269 -15.61 10.19 4.93
N LEU A 270 -16.16 9.13 5.54
CA LEU A 270 -17.39 8.52 5.04
C LEU A 270 -18.58 9.50 5.16
N ILE A 271 -18.70 10.22 6.27
CA ILE A 271 -19.71 11.29 6.46
C ILE A 271 -19.59 12.36 5.37
N ARG A 272 -18.37 12.72 4.95
CA ARG A 272 -18.16 13.68 3.85
C ARG A 272 -18.81 13.19 2.55
N VAL A 273 -18.69 11.90 2.26
CA VAL A 273 -19.25 11.26 1.06
C VAL A 273 -20.77 11.08 1.16
N THR A 274 -21.29 10.74 2.35
CA THR A 274 -22.71 10.40 2.54
C THR A 274 -23.59 11.60 2.87
N ASP A 275 -23.14 12.48 3.77
CA ASP A 275 -23.93 13.54 4.40
C ASP A 275 -23.42 14.96 4.06
N GLY A 276 -22.29 15.03 3.35
CA GLY A 276 -21.70 16.27 2.85
C GLY A 276 -20.71 16.94 3.81
N TRP A 277 -20.04 17.97 3.30
CA TRP A 277 -18.87 18.55 3.95
C TRP A 277 -19.16 19.16 5.33
N PHE A 278 -20.32 19.79 5.54
CA PHE A 278 -20.66 20.42 6.83
C PHE A 278 -20.73 19.40 7.98
N HIS A 279 -21.27 18.21 7.73
CA HIS A 279 -21.35 17.15 8.75
C HIS A 279 -19.97 16.54 9.03
N ALA A 280 -19.12 16.43 8.01
CA ALA A 280 -17.75 15.98 8.15
C ALA A 280 -16.88 16.97 8.94
N ASP A 281 -17.06 18.28 8.73
CA ASP A 281 -16.35 19.32 9.48
C ASP A 281 -16.71 19.26 10.96
N ARG A 282 -18.00 19.06 11.28
CA ARG A 282 -18.43 18.84 12.66
C ARG A 282 -17.80 17.59 13.27
N CYS A 283 -17.76 16.48 12.53
CA CYS A 283 -17.13 15.24 12.98
C CYS A 283 -15.63 15.44 13.30
N LEU A 284 -14.90 16.14 12.42
CA LEU A 284 -13.49 16.47 12.62
C LEU A 284 -13.28 17.47 13.77
N ASN A 285 -14.18 18.43 13.95
CA ASN A 285 -14.13 19.37 15.07
C ASN A 285 -14.34 18.64 16.41
N GLU A 286 -15.31 17.73 16.50
CA GLU A 286 -15.51 16.86 17.68
C GLU A 286 -14.29 15.97 17.94
N ALA A 287 -13.64 15.46 16.89
CA ALA A 287 -12.40 14.69 17.01
C ALA A 287 -11.24 15.54 17.53
N LEU A 288 -11.09 16.78 17.05
CA LEU A 288 -10.08 17.74 17.49
C LEU A 288 -10.33 18.26 18.91
N GLU A 289 -11.57 18.31 19.39
CA GLU A 289 -11.86 18.57 20.81
C GLU A 289 -11.31 17.45 21.71
N ARG A 290 -11.34 16.20 21.22
CA ARG A 290 -10.77 15.03 21.94
C ARG A 290 -9.25 14.94 21.78
N TRP A 291 -8.72 15.27 20.61
CA TRP A 291 -7.30 15.20 20.27
C TRP A 291 -6.83 16.50 19.59
N PRO A 292 -6.57 17.57 20.36
CA PRO A 292 -6.23 18.89 19.81
C PRO A 292 -4.87 18.96 19.10
N ASP A 293 -4.00 17.98 19.33
CA ASP A 293 -2.66 17.90 18.75
C ASP A 293 -2.53 16.74 17.74
N GLU A 294 -3.65 16.24 17.21
CA GLU A 294 -3.63 15.19 16.18
C GLU A 294 -3.45 15.79 14.78
N PRO A 295 -2.25 15.68 14.16
CA PRO A 295 -1.98 16.33 12.89
C PRO A 295 -2.86 15.84 11.74
N VAL A 296 -3.27 14.56 11.75
CA VAL A 296 -4.08 13.97 10.68
C VAL A 296 -5.44 14.65 10.61
N PHE A 297 -6.09 14.91 11.76
CA PHE A 297 -7.40 15.57 11.78
C PHE A 297 -7.33 17.03 11.32
N HIS A 298 -6.28 17.75 11.70
CA HIS A 298 -6.03 19.10 11.17
C HIS A 298 -5.86 19.06 9.64
N ASN A 299 -5.05 18.14 9.13
CA ASN A 299 -4.85 17.98 7.69
C ASN A 299 -6.15 17.62 6.94
N ASP A 300 -6.92 16.67 7.47
CA ASP A 300 -8.19 16.24 6.87
C ASP A 300 -9.24 17.33 6.88
N ARG A 301 -9.31 18.12 7.95
CA ARG A 301 -10.17 19.31 8.03
C ARG A 301 -9.72 20.40 7.06
N GLY A 302 -8.41 20.64 6.94
CA GLY A 302 -7.86 21.53 5.92
C GLY A 302 -8.26 21.10 4.51
N ASN A 303 -8.17 19.80 4.19
CA ASN A 303 -8.62 19.24 2.90
C ASN A 303 -10.10 19.49 2.64
N LEU A 304 -10.92 19.32 3.68
CA LEU A 304 -12.35 19.56 3.60
C LEU A 304 -12.67 21.04 3.28
N LEU A 305 -12.01 21.96 3.99
CA LEU A 305 -12.18 23.40 3.84
C LEU A 305 -11.65 23.91 2.49
N ALA A 306 -10.48 23.44 2.05
CA ALA A 306 -9.90 23.79 0.76
C ALA A 306 -10.81 23.35 -0.40
N ASN A 307 -11.40 22.15 -0.31
CA ASN A 307 -12.37 21.67 -1.30
C ASN A 307 -13.68 22.49 -1.29
N ALA A 308 -14.04 23.08 -0.16
CA ALA A 308 -15.15 24.03 -0.05
C ALA A 308 -14.77 25.47 -0.50
N GLY A 309 -13.53 25.70 -0.93
CA GLY A 309 -13.01 27.01 -1.35
C GLY A 309 -12.62 27.94 -0.20
N GLN A 310 -12.60 27.46 1.04
CA GLN A 310 -12.22 28.23 2.23
C GLN A 310 -10.70 28.18 2.46
N PHE A 311 -9.94 28.74 1.51
CA PHE A 311 -8.48 28.61 1.50
C PHE A 311 -7.78 29.26 2.70
N GLU A 312 -8.29 30.37 3.23
CA GLU A 312 -7.69 31.03 4.41
C GLU A 312 -7.80 30.13 5.66
N THR A 313 -8.99 29.60 5.95
CA THR A 313 -9.19 28.69 7.09
C THR A 313 -8.50 27.35 6.88
N ALA A 314 -8.47 26.85 5.63
CA ALA A 314 -7.71 25.64 5.31
C ALA A 314 -6.21 25.83 5.56
N LEU A 315 -5.67 27.00 5.25
CA LEU A 315 -4.26 27.33 5.49
C LEU A 315 -3.91 27.25 6.97
N ASP A 316 -4.77 27.75 7.86
CA ASP A 316 -4.58 27.68 9.32
C ASP A 316 -4.53 26.22 9.80
N GLU A 317 -5.45 25.37 9.33
CA GLU A 317 -5.49 23.94 9.65
C GLU A 317 -4.25 23.20 9.13
N TYR A 318 -3.84 23.47 7.88
CA TYR A 318 -2.62 22.88 7.32
C TYR A 318 -1.36 23.35 8.03
N GLN A 319 -1.30 24.61 8.45
CA GLN A 319 -0.19 25.14 9.24
C GLN A 319 -0.11 24.42 10.58
N ARG A 320 -1.25 24.18 11.23
CA ARG A 320 -1.29 23.41 12.48
C ARG A 320 -0.80 21.97 12.30
N ALA A 321 -1.22 21.29 11.23
CA ALA A 321 -0.72 19.96 10.89
C ALA A 321 0.80 19.97 10.60
N SER A 322 1.29 21.00 9.90
CA SER A 322 2.73 21.20 9.62
C SER A 322 3.54 21.42 10.89
N ASP A 323 3.06 22.27 11.80
CA ASP A 323 3.72 22.58 13.08
C ASP A 323 3.81 21.36 13.99
N LEU A 324 2.85 20.44 13.88
CA LEU A 324 2.83 19.13 14.54
C LEU A 324 3.71 18.07 13.84
N GLY A 325 4.45 18.46 12.79
CA GLY A 325 5.43 17.60 12.11
C GLY A 325 4.88 16.78 10.94
N MET A 326 3.63 17.01 10.51
CA MET A 326 3.07 16.28 9.37
C MET A 326 3.50 16.89 8.04
N LEU A 327 4.32 16.14 7.30
CA LEU A 327 4.81 16.52 5.98
C LEU A 327 3.67 16.86 5.00
N ALA A 328 2.58 16.09 5.02
CA ALA A 328 1.41 16.37 4.19
C ALA A 328 0.79 17.75 4.51
N GLY A 329 0.76 18.14 5.79
CA GLY A 329 0.33 19.47 6.20
C GLY A 329 1.21 20.56 5.59
N LYS A 330 2.54 20.41 5.66
CA LYS A 330 3.49 21.36 5.06
C LYS A 330 3.34 21.49 3.54
N LEU A 331 3.09 20.37 2.84
CA LEU A 331 2.80 20.38 1.40
C LEU A 331 1.49 21.11 1.10
N ASN A 332 0.45 20.83 1.89
CA ASN A 332 -0.84 21.47 1.73
C ASN A 332 -0.82 22.97 2.07
N VAL A 333 0.09 23.43 2.95
CA VAL A 333 0.37 24.86 3.15
C VAL A 333 0.93 25.46 1.86
N ALA A 334 1.94 24.82 1.24
CA ALA A 334 2.54 25.30 -0.01
C ALA A 334 1.49 25.42 -1.11
N ASP A 335 0.62 24.41 -1.22
CA ASP A 335 -0.50 24.41 -2.16
C ASP A 335 -1.52 25.49 -1.81
N THR A 336 -1.88 25.69 -0.57
CA THR A 336 -2.90 26.68 -0.23
C THR A 336 -2.39 28.11 -0.44
N LEU A 337 -1.11 28.39 -0.15
CA LEU A 337 -0.46 29.66 -0.46
C LEU A 337 -0.51 29.98 -1.96
N GLU A 338 -0.22 29.01 -2.81
CA GLU A 338 -0.35 29.20 -4.25
C GLU A 338 -1.80 29.48 -4.68
N ALA A 339 -2.81 28.88 -4.01
CA ALA A 339 -4.22 29.12 -4.36
C ALA A 339 -4.65 30.55 -3.99
N LEU A 340 -3.98 31.13 -3.00
CA LEU A 340 -4.13 32.51 -2.55
C LEU A 340 -3.25 33.50 -3.35
N GLY A 341 -2.47 33.03 -4.34
CA GLY A 341 -1.60 33.85 -5.18
C GLY A 341 -0.23 34.17 -4.56
N GLU A 342 0.16 33.49 -3.48
CA GLU A 342 1.43 33.66 -2.77
C GLU A 342 2.52 32.72 -3.34
N THR A 343 2.72 32.76 -4.66
CA THR A 343 3.57 31.81 -5.41
C THR A 343 4.99 31.70 -4.89
N GLN A 344 5.64 32.82 -4.55
CA GLN A 344 7.02 32.77 -4.08
C GLN A 344 7.13 32.02 -2.74
N LYS A 345 6.18 32.25 -1.82
CA LYS A 345 6.16 31.54 -0.53
C LYS A 345 5.90 30.04 -0.72
N SER A 346 5.06 29.68 -1.69
CA SER A 346 4.82 28.29 -2.08
C SER A 346 6.12 27.62 -2.55
N ILE A 347 6.84 28.25 -3.49
CA ILE A 347 8.12 27.76 -4.01
C ILE A 347 9.14 27.61 -2.87
N ASP A 348 9.30 28.63 -2.03
CA ASP A 348 10.25 28.60 -0.91
C ASP A 348 9.95 27.45 0.06
N LEU A 349 8.67 27.13 0.28
CA LEU A 349 8.26 26.03 1.16
C LEU A 349 8.50 24.66 0.52
N TYR A 350 8.26 24.53 -0.79
CA TYR A 350 8.60 23.33 -1.55
C TYR A 350 10.11 23.05 -1.53
N ASP A 351 10.93 24.09 -1.72
CA ASP A 351 12.40 23.98 -1.64
C ASP A 351 12.83 23.45 -0.26
N GLN A 352 12.28 24.02 0.82
CA GLN A 352 12.57 23.55 2.19
C GLN A 352 12.15 22.10 2.44
N VAL A 353 10.96 21.71 1.94
CA VAL A 353 10.50 20.32 2.08
C VAL A 353 11.52 19.41 1.41
N ILE A 354 11.90 19.72 0.18
CA ILE A 354 12.73 18.82 -0.61
C ILE A 354 14.16 18.72 -0.04
N ASP A 355 14.73 19.82 0.44
CA ASP A 355 16.03 19.82 1.12
C ASP A 355 16.03 18.92 2.36
N SER A 356 14.88 18.78 3.03
CA SER A 356 14.73 17.96 4.24
C SER A 356 14.48 16.47 3.99
N LEU A 357 14.18 16.05 2.76
CA LEU A 357 13.82 14.65 2.48
C LEU A 357 15.01 13.71 2.58
N GLU A 358 14.78 12.47 3.00
CA GLU A 358 15.77 11.40 2.94
C GLU A 358 15.79 10.67 1.59
N LYS A 359 16.82 9.85 1.32
CA LYS A 359 16.95 9.08 0.06
C LYS A 359 15.76 8.15 -0.18
N SER A 360 15.23 7.55 0.88
CA SER A 360 14.09 6.61 0.88
C SER A 360 12.75 7.27 0.52
N GLU A 361 12.58 8.55 0.82
CA GLU A 361 11.33 9.30 0.62
C GLU A 361 11.15 9.78 -0.82
N VAL A 362 12.24 9.85 -1.60
CA VAL A 362 12.24 10.33 -2.99
C VAL A 362 12.15 9.19 -4.01
N ASP A 363 12.04 7.92 -3.56
CA ASP A 363 11.85 6.79 -4.48
C ASP A 363 10.50 6.92 -5.21
N PRO A 364 10.48 7.17 -6.54
CA PRO A 364 9.24 7.35 -7.29
C PRO A 364 8.36 6.09 -7.33
N ASN A 365 8.90 4.93 -6.94
CA ASN A 365 8.14 3.69 -6.79
C ASN A 365 7.51 3.53 -5.38
N ARG A 366 7.89 4.35 -4.39
CA ARG A 366 7.27 4.38 -3.05
C ARG A 366 6.12 5.40 -3.01
N ILE A 367 5.05 5.02 -2.31
CA ILE A 367 3.69 5.57 -2.50
C ILE A 367 3.47 6.92 -1.80
N SER A 368 4.08 7.15 -0.65
CA SER A 368 3.66 8.20 0.30
C SER A 368 4.01 9.63 -0.14
N PHE A 369 5.20 9.85 -0.72
CA PHE A 369 5.67 11.21 -1.02
C PHE A 369 5.46 11.63 -2.48
N SER A 370 5.67 10.69 -3.42
CA SER A 370 5.65 10.90 -4.87
C SER A 370 4.28 11.22 -5.47
N THR A 371 3.21 11.21 -4.67
CA THR A 371 1.84 11.38 -5.19
C THR A 371 1.25 12.75 -4.85
N GLY A 372 1.63 13.35 -3.71
CA GLY A 372 1.11 14.65 -3.25
C GLY A 372 1.54 15.79 -4.18
N ILE A 373 2.84 15.99 -4.35
CA ILE A 373 3.41 17.13 -5.10
C ILE A 373 3.14 17.04 -6.61
N THR A 374 3.07 15.83 -7.17
CA THR A 374 2.78 15.67 -8.60
C THR A 374 1.31 15.96 -8.87
N LEU A 375 0.38 15.42 -8.08
CA LEU A 375 -1.06 15.61 -8.30
C LEU A 375 -1.56 17.02 -7.98
N THR A 376 -0.95 17.75 -7.04
CA THR A 376 -1.43 19.09 -6.65
C THR A 376 -1.03 20.19 -7.64
N ALA A 377 0.01 19.99 -8.44
CA ALA A 377 0.33 20.84 -9.59
C ALA A 377 -0.54 20.56 -10.84
N HIS A 378 -1.35 19.50 -10.86
CA HIS A 378 -2.09 19.06 -12.07
C HIS A 378 -3.26 19.96 -12.49
N ASN A 379 -3.58 21.03 -11.76
CA ASN A 379 -4.65 21.96 -12.11
C ASN A 379 -4.30 23.43 -11.87
N ARG A 380 -3.00 23.76 -11.80
CA ARG A 380 -2.55 25.13 -11.52
C ARG A 380 -1.62 25.61 -12.62
N ASN A 381 -2.13 26.56 -13.41
CA ASN A 381 -1.43 27.21 -14.51
C ASN A 381 -0.35 28.17 -13.97
N ASN A 382 0.68 27.60 -13.32
CA ASN A 382 1.81 28.33 -12.77
C ASN A 382 3.12 27.73 -13.31
N ARG A 383 3.70 28.42 -14.29
CA ARG A 383 4.90 27.98 -14.97
C ARG A 383 6.12 28.00 -14.07
N GLU A 384 6.28 29.05 -13.28
CA GLU A 384 7.43 29.24 -12.39
C GLU A 384 7.51 28.10 -11.39
N LEU A 385 6.41 27.81 -10.70
CA LEU A 385 6.31 26.71 -9.73
C LEU A 385 6.57 25.36 -10.38
N LYS A 386 5.92 25.06 -11.51
CA LYS A 386 6.12 23.78 -12.20
C LYS A 386 7.54 23.60 -12.71
N SER A 387 8.16 24.65 -13.23
CA SER A 387 9.55 24.60 -13.71
C SER A 387 10.52 24.40 -12.55
N ALA A 388 10.29 25.08 -11.42
CA ALA A 388 11.07 24.89 -10.20
C ALA A 388 10.96 23.45 -9.71
N LEU A 389 9.75 22.94 -9.50
CA LEU A 389 9.50 21.56 -9.06
C LEU A 389 10.11 20.53 -10.03
N GLY A 390 9.89 20.67 -11.33
CA GLY A 390 10.43 19.75 -12.33
C GLY A 390 11.96 19.75 -12.37
N TYR A 391 12.60 20.92 -12.23
CA TYR A 391 14.04 21.04 -12.11
C TYR A 391 14.58 20.41 -10.82
N LEU A 392 13.89 20.62 -9.72
CA LEU A 392 14.30 20.14 -8.41
C LEU A 392 14.17 18.61 -8.31
N TYR A 393 13.09 18.02 -8.85
CA TYR A 393 12.97 16.56 -9.01
C TYR A 393 14.03 15.97 -9.93
N TRP A 394 14.31 16.65 -11.05
CA TRP A 394 15.37 16.24 -11.94
C TRP A 394 16.73 16.24 -11.21
N GLN A 395 17.02 17.28 -10.42
CA GLN A 395 18.23 17.35 -9.60
C GLN A 395 18.28 16.27 -8.52
N LEU A 396 17.20 16.01 -7.79
CA LEU A 396 17.16 14.95 -6.77
C LEU A 396 17.48 13.57 -7.36
N LEU A 397 16.83 13.22 -8.48
CA LEU A 397 17.08 11.97 -9.18
C LEU A 397 18.50 11.90 -9.76
N HIS A 398 19.11 13.05 -10.07
CA HIS A 398 20.46 13.16 -10.60
C HIS A 398 21.55 13.12 -9.52
N GLN A 399 21.38 13.88 -8.44
CA GLN A 399 22.37 14.08 -7.38
C GLN A 399 22.45 12.90 -6.41
N ARG A 400 21.33 12.24 -6.09
CA ARG A 400 21.31 11.22 -5.03
C ARG A 400 21.61 9.78 -5.49
N GLN A 401 21.94 9.56 -6.76
CA GLN A 401 22.30 8.24 -7.33
C GLN A 401 21.32 7.08 -7.00
N ILE A 402 20.09 7.40 -6.58
CA ILE A 402 19.11 6.45 -5.98
C ILE A 402 18.74 5.33 -6.95
N VAL A 403 18.99 5.52 -8.24
CA VAL A 403 18.59 4.61 -9.30
C VAL A 403 19.76 3.84 -9.90
N ARG A 404 21.00 3.99 -9.41
CA ARG A 404 22.17 3.33 -10.04
C ARG A 404 22.66 2.08 -9.31
N GLU A 405 22.82 2.14 -7.99
CA GLU A 405 23.47 1.08 -7.22
C GLU A 405 22.53 -0.13 -7.03
N ASP A 406 21.28 0.09 -6.59
CA ASP A 406 20.27 -0.97 -6.46
C ASP A 406 19.81 -1.54 -7.81
N TYR A 407 19.95 -0.75 -8.88
CA TYR A 407 19.62 -1.14 -10.25
C TYR A 407 20.68 -2.09 -10.82
N ALA A 408 21.96 -1.78 -10.60
CA ALA A 408 23.07 -2.64 -11.00
C ALA A 408 23.08 -3.96 -10.23
N SER A 409 22.71 -3.95 -8.94
CA SER A 409 22.64 -5.16 -8.11
C SER A 409 21.43 -6.05 -8.44
N SER A 410 20.27 -5.47 -8.75
CA SER A 410 19.03 -6.23 -8.99
C SER A 410 18.88 -6.75 -10.43
N TYR A 411 19.41 -6.03 -11.41
CA TYR A 411 19.19 -6.32 -12.84
C TYR A 411 20.47 -6.46 -13.66
N GLY A 412 21.65 -6.29 -13.06
CA GLY A 412 22.94 -6.45 -13.75
C GLY A 412 23.24 -5.37 -14.80
N ILE A 413 22.51 -4.25 -14.79
CA ILE A 413 22.64 -3.15 -15.76
C ILE A 413 22.94 -1.86 -15.00
N VAL A 414 23.92 -1.08 -15.46
CA VAL A 414 24.21 0.25 -14.90
C VAL A 414 23.50 1.30 -15.77
N PRO A 415 22.48 2.03 -15.27
CA PRO A 415 21.80 3.04 -16.06
C PRO A 415 22.77 4.14 -16.51
N LEU A 416 22.69 4.51 -17.80
CA LEU A 416 23.48 5.62 -18.36
C LEU A 416 23.14 6.94 -17.64
N PRO A 417 24.07 7.91 -17.56
CA PRO A 417 23.81 9.19 -16.91
C PRO A 417 22.63 9.89 -17.59
N TYR A 418 21.82 10.60 -16.82
CA TYR A 418 20.84 11.56 -17.34
C TYR A 418 21.61 12.70 -18.03
N ALA A 419 21.97 12.55 -19.29
CA ALA A 419 22.87 13.46 -19.98
C ALA A 419 22.15 14.75 -20.43
N GLN A 420 22.89 15.86 -20.35
CA GLN A 420 22.53 17.20 -20.84
C GLN A 420 22.08 17.20 -22.30
N ARG A 421 21.18 18.15 -22.66
CA ARG A 421 20.69 18.43 -24.02
C ARG A 421 21.74 18.13 -25.09
N ARG A 422 21.41 17.23 -26.02
CA ARG A 422 22.33 16.79 -27.09
C ARG A 422 22.43 17.79 -28.24
N ASN A 423 23.56 17.65 -28.95
CA ASN A 423 24.00 18.43 -30.10
C ASN A 423 22.88 18.57 -31.18
N PRO A 424 22.57 19.80 -31.67
CA PRO A 424 21.58 20.06 -32.72
C PRO A 424 21.67 19.19 -33.97
N ASP A 425 22.85 18.63 -34.28
CA ASP A 425 23.05 17.70 -35.41
C ASP A 425 22.39 16.32 -35.23
N SER A 426 21.84 16.01 -34.04
CA SER A 426 21.20 14.73 -33.71
C SER A 426 19.70 14.67 -33.96
N ILE A 427 19.09 15.73 -34.53
CA ILE A 427 17.66 15.76 -34.86
C ILE A 427 17.34 14.68 -35.92
N PRO A 428 16.40 13.75 -35.66
CA PRO A 428 16.01 12.74 -36.63
C PRO A 428 15.48 13.37 -37.93
N LYS A 429 15.97 12.90 -39.08
CA LYS A 429 15.51 13.37 -40.40
C LYS A 429 14.70 12.28 -41.09
N ILE A 430 13.60 12.69 -41.72
CA ILE A 430 12.81 11.80 -42.57
C ILE A 430 13.70 11.37 -43.74
N GLY A 431 13.86 10.06 -43.90
CA GLY A 431 14.73 9.46 -44.89
C GLY A 431 14.19 8.12 -45.38
N PRO A 432 15.03 7.22 -45.92
CA PRO A 432 14.58 5.93 -46.41
C PRO A 432 14.09 4.98 -45.30
N ARG A 433 14.50 5.20 -44.04
CA ARG A 433 13.93 4.50 -42.89
C ARG A 433 12.71 5.26 -42.34
N ARG A 434 11.73 4.50 -41.84
CA ARG A 434 10.66 5.04 -40.99
C ARG A 434 11.26 5.61 -39.71
N LEU A 435 10.76 6.76 -39.26
CA LEU A 435 11.03 7.28 -37.93
C LEU A 435 10.08 6.63 -36.92
N ARG A 436 10.60 6.26 -35.75
CA ARG A 436 9.83 5.68 -34.65
C ARG A 436 9.23 6.78 -33.79
N ILE A 437 7.90 6.83 -33.76
CA ILE A 437 7.14 7.75 -32.90
C ILE A 437 6.49 6.93 -31.80
N GLY A 438 6.93 7.17 -30.56
CA GLY A 438 6.42 6.52 -29.37
C GLY A 438 5.42 7.39 -28.63
N PHE A 439 4.28 6.83 -28.21
CA PHE A 439 3.32 7.46 -27.31
C PHE A 439 3.39 6.80 -25.93
N VAL A 440 3.77 7.54 -24.89
CA VAL A 440 3.91 7.03 -23.51
C VAL A 440 2.74 7.49 -22.68
N SER A 441 1.94 6.56 -22.18
CA SER A 441 0.65 6.92 -21.60
C SER A 441 0.20 5.94 -20.52
N ARG A 442 -0.32 6.54 -19.44
CA ARG A 442 -1.08 5.81 -18.41
C ARG A 442 -2.51 5.64 -18.86
N TYR A 443 -3.08 6.54 -19.66
CA TYR A 443 -4.52 6.60 -19.91
C TYR A 443 -4.93 6.31 -21.36
N ILE A 444 -4.04 5.73 -22.18
CA ILE A 444 -4.29 5.47 -23.60
C ILE A 444 -5.52 4.58 -23.86
N PHE A 445 -5.87 3.70 -22.92
CA PHE A 445 -7.07 2.85 -23.01
C PHE A 445 -8.29 3.42 -22.28
N ASN A 446 -8.16 4.58 -21.64
CA ASN A 446 -9.26 5.31 -21.02
C ASN A 446 -10.02 6.12 -22.08
N ALA A 447 -11.27 6.49 -21.78
CA ALA A 447 -12.16 7.15 -22.73
C ALA A 447 -11.62 8.51 -23.20
N ALA A 448 -11.11 9.39 -22.31
CA ALA A 448 -10.70 10.73 -22.75
C ALA A 448 -9.50 10.71 -23.69
N VAL A 449 -8.36 10.18 -23.23
CA VAL A 449 -7.10 10.15 -24.00
C VAL A 449 -7.16 9.19 -25.18
N GLY A 450 -7.68 7.98 -24.95
CA GLY A 450 -7.80 6.96 -25.99
C GLY A 450 -8.70 7.37 -27.14
N LEU A 451 -9.79 8.11 -26.89
CA LEU A 451 -10.71 8.51 -27.96
C LEU A 451 -10.02 9.40 -29.00
N TYR A 452 -9.40 10.50 -28.58
CA TYR A 452 -8.77 11.41 -29.56
C TYR A 452 -7.50 10.80 -30.17
N MET A 453 -6.74 10.00 -29.40
CA MET A 453 -5.58 9.29 -29.94
C MET A 453 -5.95 8.23 -30.97
N SER A 454 -7.06 7.50 -30.77
CA SER A 454 -7.52 6.48 -31.71
C SER A 454 -7.91 7.04 -33.08
N GLU A 455 -8.33 8.31 -33.14
CA GLU A 455 -8.70 8.99 -34.38
C GLU A 455 -7.49 9.70 -35.02
N LEU A 456 -6.54 10.17 -34.21
CA LEU A 456 -5.32 10.86 -34.64
C LEU A 456 -4.27 9.90 -35.22
N ILE A 457 -3.97 8.79 -34.54
CA ILE A 457 -2.91 7.85 -34.91
C ILE A 457 -3.05 7.32 -36.37
N PRO A 458 -4.27 7.03 -36.88
CA PRO A 458 -4.48 6.67 -38.29
C PRO A 458 -4.02 7.72 -39.31
N GLN A 459 -3.88 8.99 -38.93
CA GLN A 459 -3.53 10.08 -39.86
C GLN A 459 -2.01 10.14 -40.15
N PHE A 460 -1.18 9.43 -39.38
CA PHE A 460 0.26 9.38 -39.62
C PHE A 460 0.60 8.55 -40.87
N ASP A 461 1.41 9.11 -41.76
CA ASP A 461 1.92 8.42 -42.96
C ASP A 461 2.84 7.25 -42.57
N ARG A 462 2.32 6.02 -42.66
CA ARG A 462 3.02 4.78 -42.28
C ARG A 462 4.23 4.44 -43.16
N ASN A 463 4.40 5.12 -44.30
CA ASN A 463 5.62 5.03 -45.10
C ASN A 463 6.77 5.82 -44.48
N LYS A 464 6.45 6.85 -43.68
CA LYS A 464 7.42 7.73 -43.01
C LYS A 464 7.58 7.40 -41.54
N TYR A 465 6.53 6.88 -40.90
CA TYR A 465 6.46 6.72 -39.46
C TYR A 465 6.07 5.31 -39.04
N GLU A 466 6.73 4.82 -38.00
CA GLU A 466 6.36 3.64 -37.21
C GLU A 466 5.76 4.11 -35.89
N ILE A 467 4.56 3.64 -35.53
CA ILE A 467 3.85 4.11 -34.33
C ILE A 467 3.89 3.04 -33.24
N ILE A 468 4.55 3.36 -32.13
CA ILE A 468 4.66 2.51 -30.94
C ILE A 468 3.89 3.16 -29.79
N ILE A 469 3.14 2.36 -29.04
CA ILE A 469 2.46 2.81 -27.82
C ILE A 469 3.06 2.09 -26.62
N PHE A 470 3.48 2.85 -25.62
CA PHE A 470 3.91 2.37 -24.32
C PHE A 470 2.79 2.57 -23.29
N ALA A 471 2.09 1.49 -22.94
CA ALA A 471 0.96 1.50 -22.03
C ALA A 471 1.41 1.09 -20.61
N ILE A 472 1.45 2.05 -19.68
CA ILE A 472 1.96 1.83 -18.32
C ILE A 472 0.84 1.33 -17.39
N GLY A 473 1.01 0.14 -16.80
CA GLY A 473 0.17 -0.42 -15.74
C GLY A 473 -1.32 -0.59 -16.10
N GLN A 474 -1.65 -0.72 -17.39
CA GLN A 474 -3.04 -0.72 -17.89
C GLN A 474 -3.56 -2.12 -18.26
N SER A 475 -4.89 -2.30 -18.17
CA SER A 475 -5.62 -3.51 -18.62
C SER A 475 -6.49 -3.20 -19.84
N LYS A 476 -6.63 -4.17 -20.76
CA LYS A 476 -7.20 -4.00 -22.11
C LYS A 476 -8.74 -4.09 -22.21
N SER A 477 -9.48 -4.07 -21.10
CA SER A 477 -10.90 -4.48 -21.08
C SER A 477 -11.91 -3.48 -21.68
N MET A 478 -11.50 -2.30 -22.16
CA MET A 478 -12.39 -1.20 -22.57
C MET A 478 -12.55 -1.02 -24.09
N LYS A 479 -13.62 -0.33 -24.54
CA LYS A 479 -13.86 0.00 -25.96
C LYS A 479 -12.72 0.80 -26.60
N ALA A 480 -12.19 1.80 -25.89
CA ALA A 480 -11.04 2.58 -26.37
C ALA A 480 -9.79 1.71 -26.55
N ALA A 481 -9.62 0.65 -25.73
CA ALA A 481 -8.55 -0.32 -25.93
C ALA A 481 -8.64 -1.01 -27.30
N LYS A 482 -9.83 -1.50 -27.69
CA LYS A 482 -10.04 -2.11 -29.01
C LYS A 482 -9.77 -1.14 -30.16
N GLN A 483 -10.12 0.14 -30.00
CA GLN A 483 -9.87 1.16 -31.03
C GLN A 483 -8.38 1.47 -31.17
N ILE A 484 -7.66 1.60 -30.05
CA ILE A 484 -6.22 1.84 -30.05
C ILE A 484 -5.45 0.64 -30.62
N GLU A 485 -5.82 -0.59 -30.23
CA GLU A 485 -5.25 -1.83 -30.78
C GLU A 485 -5.41 -1.93 -32.30
N ALA A 486 -6.49 -1.38 -32.86
CA ALA A 486 -6.74 -1.41 -34.29
C ALA A 486 -5.87 -0.42 -35.10
N VAL A 487 -5.24 0.57 -34.44
CA VAL A 487 -4.57 1.68 -35.14
C VAL A 487 -3.06 1.79 -34.85
N ALA A 488 -2.59 1.19 -33.76
CA ALA A 488 -1.18 1.16 -33.40
C ALA A 488 -0.41 0.07 -34.17
N ASP A 489 0.84 0.33 -34.57
CA ASP A 489 1.68 -0.71 -35.19
C ASP A 489 2.21 -1.68 -34.12
N THR A 490 2.51 -1.17 -32.92
CA THR A 490 2.96 -1.98 -31.78
C THR A 490 2.50 -1.37 -30.46
N ILE A 491 2.10 -2.24 -29.52
CA ILE A 491 1.76 -1.86 -28.15
C ILE A 491 2.67 -2.62 -27.19
N VAL A 492 3.41 -1.88 -26.37
CA VAL A 492 4.29 -2.39 -25.33
C VAL A 492 3.61 -2.15 -23.98
N ALA A 493 3.28 -3.23 -23.27
CA ALA A 493 2.74 -3.14 -21.92
C ALA A 493 3.90 -3.02 -20.92
N LEU A 494 3.89 -1.96 -20.12
CA LEU A 494 4.93 -1.68 -19.13
C LEU A 494 4.38 -1.77 -17.71
N PRO A 495 5.18 -2.21 -16.73
CA PRO A 495 4.79 -2.14 -15.32
C PRO A 495 4.77 -0.68 -14.83
N LYS A 496 4.22 -0.44 -13.64
CA LYS A 496 4.28 0.87 -12.98
C LYS A 496 5.65 1.19 -12.37
N ASP A 497 6.59 0.25 -12.39
CA ASP A 497 7.95 0.50 -11.93
C ASP A 497 8.66 1.44 -12.92
N VAL A 498 8.94 2.66 -12.48
CA VAL A 498 9.59 3.71 -13.28
C VAL A 498 10.95 3.25 -13.83
N ARG A 499 11.66 2.40 -13.08
CA ARG A 499 12.98 1.89 -13.43
C ARG A 499 12.92 0.95 -14.63
N ILE A 500 11.96 0.03 -14.61
CA ILE A 500 11.75 -0.92 -15.70
C ILE A 500 11.20 -0.19 -16.92
N ALA A 501 10.18 0.66 -16.73
CA ALA A 501 9.55 1.38 -17.83
C ALA A 501 10.56 2.22 -18.64
N ARG A 502 11.49 2.91 -17.97
CA ARG A 502 12.50 3.73 -18.64
C ARG A 502 13.48 2.94 -19.50
N GLU A 503 14.03 1.84 -18.98
CA GLU A 503 15.00 1.06 -19.76
C GLU A 503 14.34 0.29 -20.90
N GLU A 504 13.11 -0.20 -20.69
CA GLU A 504 12.32 -0.78 -21.78
C GLU A 504 12.11 0.26 -22.89
N ILE A 505 11.63 1.47 -22.58
CA ILE A 505 11.46 2.54 -23.58
C ILE A 505 12.80 2.89 -24.26
N ARG A 506 13.89 2.95 -23.50
CA ARG A 506 15.22 3.26 -24.04
C ARG A 506 15.71 2.19 -25.03
N ALA A 507 15.47 0.91 -24.75
CA ALA A 507 15.87 -0.20 -25.61
C ALA A 507 15.21 -0.16 -26.99
N TRP A 508 14.09 0.54 -27.12
CA TRP A 508 13.41 0.74 -28.39
C TRP A 508 14.05 1.79 -29.32
N GLU A 509 15.00 2.59 -28.82
CA GLU A 509 15.70 3.63 -29.59
C GLU A 509 14.74 4.54 -30.37
N MET A 510 13.78 5.13 -29.65
CA MET A 510 12.77 6.01 -30.23
C MET A 510 13.39 7.27 -30.86
N ASP A 511 12.85 7.71 -32.00
CA ASP A 511 13.25 8.99 -32.62
C ASP A 511 12.50 10.17 -31.99
N VAL A 512 11.21 9.97 -31.72
CA VAL A 512 10.32 10.94 -31.08
C VAL A 512 9.52 10.24 -30.00
N LEU A 513 9.48 10.81 -28.79
CA LEU A 513 8.59 10.40 -27.73
C LEU A 513 7.57 11.49 -27.43
N ILE A 514 6.32 11.09 -27.34
CA ILE A 514 5.18 11.97 -27.10
C ILE A 514 4.47 11.48 -25.84
N TYR A 515 4.25 12.41 -24.90
CA TYR A 515 3.48 12.17 -23.69
C TYR A 515 2.12 12.86 -23.84
N PRO A 516 1.04 12.12 -24.15
CA PRO A 516 -0.24 12.73 -24.45
C PRO A 516 -0.85 13.46 -23.27
N GLU A 517 -0.63 12.96 -22.06
CA GLU A 517 -1.27 13.44 -20.84
C GLU A 517 -0.27 13.61 -19.67
N LEU A 518 0.88 14.22 -19.97
CA LEU A 518 1.92 14.36 -18.96
C LEU A 518 1.44 15.19 -17.76
N GLY A 519 1.69 14.64 -16.57
CA GLY A 519 1.15 15.22 -15.35
C GLY A 519 -0.33 14.90 -15.14
N MET A 520 -0.78 13.68 -15.43
CA MET A 520 -2.01 13.11 -14.85
C MET A 520 -1.73 11.82 -14.07
N ASP A 521 -0.51 11.30 -14.15
CA ASP A 521 -0.07 10.09 -13.47
C ASP A 521 1.40 10.24 -13.07
N LYS A 522 1.68 9.93 -11.81
CA LYS A 522 3.03 10.03 -11.24
C LYS A 522 4.06 9.23 -12.04
N THR A 523 3.71 8.02 -12.48
CA THR A 523 4.65 7.13 -13.17
C THR A 523 5.10 7.76 -14.47
N THR A 524 4.15 8.25 -15.27
CA THR A 524 4.47 8.93 -16.54
C THR A 524 5.32 10.20 -16.33
N TYR A 525 5.02 10.99 -15.28
CA TYR A 525 5.79 12.17 -14.91
C TYR A 525 7.23 11.83 -14.53
N PHE A 526 7.42 10.83 -13.67
CA PHE A 526 8.76 10.41 -13.30
C PHE A 526 9.49 9.75 -14.48
N VAL A 527 8.83 8.95 -15.32
CA VAL A 527 9.44 8.40 -16.54
C VAL A 527 9.98 9.53 -17.43
N SER A 528 9.22 10.61 -17.64
CA SER A 528 9.59 11.72 -18.54
C SER A 528 10.75 12.59 -18.06
N LEU A 529 11.12 12.54 -16.78
CA LEU A 529 12.32 13.24 -16.27
C LEU A 529 13.62 12.69 -16.89
N ALA A 530 13.56 11.50 -17.50
CA ALA A 530 14.63 10.97 -18.33
C ALA A 530 14.45 11.44 -19.79
N HIS A 531 15.55 11.86 -20.41
CA HIS A 531 15.59 12.17 -21.83
C HIS A 531 15.75 10.85 -22.64
N LEU A 532 14.63 10.19 -22.95
CA LEU A 532 14.58 8.82 -23.50
C LEU A 532 14.59 8.75 -25.04
N ALA A 533 14.34 9.86 -25.73
CA ALA A 533 14.44 9.99 -27.18
C ALA A 533 15.11 11.32 -27.57
N PRO A 534 15.65 11.47 -28.79
CA PRO A 534 16.21 12.73 -29.28
C PRO A 534 15.23 13.91 -29.28
N ILE A 535 13.94 13.65 -29.44
CA ILE A 535 12.87 14.64 -29.33
C ILE A 535 11.83 14.10 -28.34
N GLN A 536 11.51 14.89 -27.31
CA GLN A 536 10.40 14.63 -26.41
C GLN A 536 9.38 15.78 -26.45
N ALA A 537 8.10 15.44 -26.55
CA ALA A 537 7.02 16.42 -26.58
C ALA A 537 5.85 16.06 -25.66
N VAL A 538 5.20 17.10 -25.14
CA VAL A 538 3.94 17.01 -24.37
C VAL A 538 2.78 17.45 -25.25
N TRP A 539 1.64 16.79 -25.08
CA TRP A 539 0.39 17.11 -25.77
C TRP A 539 -0.74 17.46 -24.77
N TRP A 540 -1.94 17.65 -25.31
CA TRP A 540 -3.11 18.34 -24.75
C TRP A 540 -3.89 17.56 -23.71
N GLY A 541 -3.54 16.29 -23.44
CA GLY A 541 -4.23 15.49 -22.44
C GLY A 541 -4.20 16.15 -21.06
N ASN A 542 -3.16 16.93 -20.77
CA ASN A 542 -3.17 17.93 -19.71
C ASN A 542 -2.81 19.30 -20.32
N ALA A 543 -3.74 20.26 -20.27
CA ALA A 543 -3.62 21.54 -20.96
C ALA A 543 -2.79 22.56 -20.16
N ASP A 544 -1.58 22.18 -19.78
CA ASP A 544 -0.70 22.96 -18.93
C ASP A 544 0.77 22.59 -19.17
N THR A 545 1.68 23.49 -18.83
CA THR A 545 3.12 23.23 -18.90
C THR A 545 3.49 22.02 -18.05
N SER A 546 4.43 21.19 -18.52
CA SER A 546 4.91 20.07 -17.72
C SER A 546 5.89 20.51 -16.64
N GLY A 547 6.61 21.62 -16.87
CA GLY A 547 7.74 22.04 -16.03
C GLY A 547 8.95 21.09 -16.09
N VAL A 548 8.90 20.04 -16.92
CA VAL A 548 9.92 18.98 -16.96
C VAL A 548 11.12 19.44 -17.81
N PRO A 549 12.34 19.53 -17.26
CA PRO A 549 13.51 20.02 -17.99
C PRO A 549 13.90 19.16 -19.20
N ALA A 550 13.54 17.88 -19.19
CA ALA A 550 13.81 16.91 -20.25
C ALA A 550 12.81 16.97 -21.41
N MET A 551 11.85 17.90 -21.39
CA MET A 551 10.87 18.06 -22.46
C MET A 551 11.30 19.16 -23.43
N ASP A 552 11.28 18.84 -24.73
CA ASP A 552 11.70 19.79 -25.75
C ASP A 552 10.54 20.68 -26.20
N TYR A 553 9.39 20.06 -26.47
CA TYR A 553 8.25 20.74 -27.07
C TYR A 553 6.95 20.57 -26.30
N TYR A 554 6.14 21.63 -26.29
CA TYR A 554 4.72 21.54 -26.02
C TYR A 554 3.96 21.73 -27.33
N LEU A 555 3.07 20.79 -27.64
CA LEU A 555 2.29 20.74 -28.85
C LEU A 555 1.00 21.56 -28.68
N ALA A 556 1.02 22.81 -29.15
CA ALA A 556 -0.04 23.80 -28.91
C ALA A 556 -0.97 24.02 -30.12
N SER A 557 -2.14 24.61 -29.85
CA SER A 557 -3.13 25.02 -30.85
C SER A 557 -2.83 26.42 -31.42
N GLU A 558 -3.24 26.72 -32.65
CA GLU A 558 -3.21 28.10 -33.18
C GLU A 558 -4.23 29.03 -32.50
N HIS A 559 -5.19 28.44 -31.78
CA HIS A 559 -6.23 29.15 -31.06
C HIS A 559 -5.88 29.43 -29.59
N GLU A 560 -4.64 29.19 -29.18
CA GLU A 560 -4.14 29.63 -27.87
C GLU A 560 -4.20 31.16 -27.73
N HIS A 561 -4.35 31.64 -26.50
CA HIS A 561 -4.41 33.07 -26.22
C HIS A 561 -3.13 33.80 -26.66
N ALA A 562 -3.20 35.04 -27.15
CA ALA A 562 -2.09 35.74 -27.83
C ALA A 562 -0.75 35.83 -27.05
N ASN A 563 -0.76 35.59 -25.74
CA ASN A 563 0.43 35.63 -24.86
C ASN A 563 0.77 34.27 -24.22
N PHE A 564 0.28 33.16 -24.75
CA PHE A 564 0.44 31.84 -24.14
C PHE A 564 1.90 31.36 -24.03
N TYR A 565 2.82 31.87 -24.86
CA TYR A 565 4.23 31.42 -24.88
C TYR A 565 4.93 31.51 -23.52
N SER A 566 4.61 32.52 -22.71
CA SER A 566 5.19 32.68 -21.37
C SER A 566 4.62 31.74 -20.33
N HIS A 567 3.61 30.92 -20.67
CA HIS A 567 3.00 29.93 -19.77
C HIS A 567 3.67 28.56 -19.86
N TYR A 568 4.49 28.30 -20.89
CA TYR A 568 5.11 27.00 -21.11
C TYR A 568 6.62 27.02 -20.85
N SER A 569 7.14 25.96 -20.21
CA SER A 569 8.58 25.79 -19.99
C SER A 569 9.26 25.20 -21.23
N GLU A 570 8.51 24.45 -22.02
CA GLU A 570 8.92 23.83 -23.28
C GLU A 570 8.89 24.84 -24.44
N ALA A 571 9.57 24.50 -25.55
CA ALA A 571 9.39 25.25 -26.78
C ALA A 571 8.01 24.95 -27.39
N ILE A 572 7.30 25.99 -27.81
CA ILE A 572 5.99 25.79 -28.44
C ILE A 572 6.17 25.30 -29.88
N TYR A 573 5.56 24.15 -30.19
CA TYR A 573 5.26 23.76 -31.56
C TYR A 573 3.76 23.97 -31.81
N GLN A 574 3.42 24.99 -32.60
CA GLN A 574 2.03 25.38 -32.84
C GLN A 574 1.46 24.67 -34.08
N PHE A 575 0.40 23.89 -33.91
CA PHE A 575 -0.38 23.31 -34.99
C PHE A 575 -1.46 24.26 -35.50
N LYS A 576 -1.84 24.10 -36.77
CA LYS A 576 -3.09 24.69 -37.27
C LYS A 576 -4.30 23.96 -36.69
N GLY A 577 -5.34 24.69 -36.34
CA GLY A 577 -6.52 24.22 -35.64
C GLY A 577 -6.28 23.88 -34.16
N MET A 578 -7.22 23.14 -33.58
CA MET A 578 -7.30 22.83 -32.15
C MET A 578 -6.18 21.90 -31.60
N GLY A 579 -5.32 21.35 -32.45
CA GLY A 579 -4.31 20.37 -32.02
C GLY A 579 -4.86 19.01 -31.57
N ILE A 580 -6.19 18.82 -31.56
CA ILE A 580 -6.88 17.55 -31.31
C ILE A 580 -7.72 17.15 -32.53
N TYR A 581 -7.73 15.86 -32.84
CA TYR A 581 -8.53 15.30 -33.93
C TYR A 581 -9.63 14.40 -33.36
N HIS A 582 -10.89 14.80 -33.57
CA HIS A 582 -12.05 14.01 -33.17
C HIS A 582 -13.08 13.99 -34.29
N LYS A 583 -13.50 12.79 -34.68
CA LYS A 583 -14.60 12.62 -35.62
C LYS A 583 -15.91 12.97 -34.92
N LEU A 584 -16.62 13.98 -35.43
CA LEU A 584 -17.92 14.37 -34.89
C LEU A 584 -18.84 13.14 -34.78
N PRO A 585 -19.43 12.85 -33.61
CA PRO A 585 -20.34 11.74 -33.47
C PRO A 585 -21.57 11.97 -34.34
N ALA A 586 -22.16 10.88 -34.83
CA ALA A 586 -23.46 10.96 -35.48
C ALA A 586 -24.47 11.52 -34.48
N LEU A 587 -25.02 12.69 -34.77
CA LEU A 587 -26.05 13.29 -33.92
C LEU A 587 -27.23 12.32 -33.85
N PRO A 588 -27.67 11.90 -32.64
CA PRO A 588 -28.87 11.10 -32.53
C PRO A 588 -30.05 11.88 -33.12
N LYS A 589 -30.96 11.18 -33.80
CA LYS A 589 -32.22 11.81 -34.22
C LYS A 589 -32.89 12.37 -32.97
N LYS A 590 -33.26 13.65 -32.98
CA LYS A 590 -34.01 14.29 -31.89
C LYS A 590 -35.37 13.61 -31.76
N THR A 591 -35.46 12.58 -30.93
CA THR A 591 -36.70 11.83 -30.67
C THR A 591 -37.48 12.39 -29.48
N THR A 592 -36.87 13.26 -28.68
CA THR A 592 -37.40 13.71 -27.40
C THR A 592 -37.45 15.24 -27.36
N GLY A 593 -38.63 15.79 -27.09
CA GLY A 593 -38.84 17.24 -26.97
C GLY A 593 -38.35 17.79 -25.63
N ARG A 594 -38.09 19.11 -25.56
CA ARG A 594 -37.65 19.79 -24.33
C ARG A 594 -38.62 19.55 -23.15
N ASP A 595 -39.93 19.57 -23.41
CA ASP A 595 -40.96 19.36 -22.39
C ASP A 595 -40.98 17.93 -21.83
N GLN A 596 -40.52 16.97 -22.62
CA GLN A 596 -40.45 15.57 -22.22
C GLN A 596 -39.20 15.31 -21.38
N VAL A 597 -38.06 15.93 -21.73
CA VAL A 597 -36.87 15.94 -20.87
C VAL A 597 -37.15 16.64 -19.54
N ARG A 598 -37.84 17.78 -19.57
CA ARG A 598 -38.23 18.53 -18.37
C ARG A 598 -39.06 17.68 -17.41
N ARG A 599 -40.14 17.04 -17.91
CA ARG A 599 -40.99 16.16 -17.09
C ARG A 599 -40.20 15.02 -16.42
N VAL A 600 -39.32 14.36 -17.16
CA VAL A 600 -38.51 13.25 -16.59
C VAL A 600 -37.60 13.73 -15.46
N ILE A 601 -37.07 14.95 -15.54
CA ILE A 601 -36.20 15.50 -14.49
C ILE A 601 -37.03 16.00 -13.31
N GLU A 602 -38.14 16.71 -13.55
CA GLU A 602 -39.09 17.15 -12.51
C GLU A 602 -39.57 15.94 -11.69
N GLU A 603 -39.98 14.86 -12.34
CA GLU A 603 -40.41 13.61 -11.70
C GLU A 603 -39.29 12.91 -10.92
N ARG A 604 -38.03 13.04 -11.36
CA ARG A 604 -36.90 12.28 -10.79
C ARG A 604 -36.18 13.00 -9.65
N PHE A 605 -36.20 14.32 -9.63
CA PHE A 605 -35.42 15.13 -8.69
C PHE A 605 -36.28 16.07 -7.81
N ASP A 606 -37.61 15.98 -7.89
CA ASP A 606 -38.57 16.75 -7.08
C ASP A 606 -38.30 18.27 -7.11
N ILE A 607 -38.04 18.80 -8.32
CA ILE A 607 -37.64 20.19 -8.53
C ILE A 607 -38.89 21.04 -8.87
N PRO A 608 -39.08 22.22 -8.26
CA PRO A 608 -40.20 23.12 -8.56
C PRO A 608 -40.30 23.49 -10.03
N SER A 609 -41.50 23.60 -10.57
CA SER A 609 -41.76 23.80 -12.01
C SER A 609 -41.23 25.11 -12.62
N ASP A 610 -40.70 26.06 -11.84
CA ASP A 610 -40.23 27.37 -12.28
C ASP A 610 -38.69 27.46 -12.47
N PHE A 611 -37.96 26.37 -12.22
CA PHE A 611 -36.52 26.31 -12.44
C PHE A 611 -36.10 26.43 -13.92
N ARG A 612 -34.87 26.91 -14.12
CA ARG A 612 -34.18 26.96 -15.41
C ARG A 612 -33.09 25.89 -15.44
N PHE A 613 -33.10 25.09 -16.50
CA PHE A 613 -32.00 24.19 -16.81
C PHE A 613 -30.82 24.95 -17.40
N TYR A 614 -29.76 25.06 -16.61
CA TYR A 614 -28.44 25.34 -17.15
C TYR A 614 -27.75 23.99 -17.31
N LEU A 615 -27.53 23.56 -18.54
CA LEU A 615 -26.54 22.52 -18.78
C LEU A 615 -25.18 23.18 -18.58
N THR A 616 -24.63 23.06 -17.38
CA THR A 616 -23.25 23.43 -17.13
C THR A 616 -22.40 22.30 -17.69
N ILE A 617 -21.93 22.46 -18.93
CA ILE A 617 -20.70 21.78 -19.30
C ILE A 617 -19.65 22.50 -18.47
N GLU A 618 -19.22 21.87 -17.39
CA GLU A 618 -18.26 22.44 -16.44
C GLU A 618 -16.91 22.58 -17.16
N VAL A 619 -16.76 23.65 -17.92
CA VAL A 619 -15.45 24.16 -18.31
C VAL A 619 -15.09 25.14 -17.22
N ARG A 620 -14.21 24.74 -16.31
CA ARG A 620 -13.63 25.65 -15.32
C ARG A 620 -12.87 26.74 -16.07
N SER A 621 -13.53 27.85 -16.41
CA SER A 621 -12.88 29.08 -16.83
C SER A 621 -12.82 30.00 -15.60
N ALA A 622 -11.64 30.15 -15.03
CA ALA A 622 -11.37 31.14 -14.00
C ALA A 622 -11.55 32.55 -14.59
N ALA A 623 -12.27 33.39 -13.85
CA ALA A 623 -12.34 34.83 -14.08
C ALA A 623 -11.03 35.51 -13.66
#